data_AF-A0A7Z0B606-F1
#
_entry.id   AF-A0A7Z0B606-F1
#
_cell.length_a   1.000
_cell.length_b   1.000
_cell.length_c   1.000
_cell.angle_alpha   90.00
_cell.angle_beta   90.00
_cell.angle_gamma   90.00
#
_symmetry.space_group_name_H-M   'P 1'
#
loop_
_entity.id
_entity.type
_entity.pdbx_description
1 polymer ?
#
loop_
_entity_poly.entity_id
_entity_poly.type
_entity_poly.pdbx_seq_one_letter_code
_entity_poly.pdbx_strand_id
1 'polypeptide(L)'
;MTTWHLFYRDHGKELFEHCKDKRDVGTYDPVVKKIIQSLPWASGPNNGLIEALRKKIVVFGAADIKDGSALAEMNQCKLTPYLNNGFGLLEQYEASSARGRPPLARSAAWQFLLHEQTLHLQKMVYDHKEFRDAIDMNDFGRLPVLRSLSGAKDPTVFFNASADVTPGIEESELKPHGLQTDDIKVTMDTGKLYDTPDRMGYVTKILNKYHYLMTSPRYRPYMIEQIGTIGGWQDA
;
A
#
# COMPACT_ATOMS: atom_id res chain seq x y z
N MET A 1 9.99 1.83 0.17
CA MET A 1 10.62 3.16 -0.09
C MET A 1 10.45 3.43 -1.57
N THR A 2 9.77 4.50 -2.00
CA THR A 2 9.52 4.71 -3.44
C THR A 2 10.85 4.96 -4.17
N THR A 3 10.94 4.62 -5.46
CA THR A 3 12.18 4.79 -6.25
C THR A 3 12.73 6.22 -6.21
N TRP A 4 11.84 7.21 -6.05
CA TRP A 4 12.22 8.61 -5.90
C TRP A 4 12.92 8.92 -4.58
N HIS A 5 12.53 8.28 -3.48
CA HIS A 5 13.21 8.47 -2.18
C HIS A 5 14.63 7.90 -2.22
N LEU A 6 14.83 6.78 -2.93
CA LEU A 6 16.16 6.19 -3.12
C LEU A 6 17.03 7.11 -3.99
N PHE A 7 16.49 7.60 -5.12
CA PHE A 7 17.23 8.52 -5.99
C PHE A 7 17.61 9.82 -5.27
N TYR A 8 16.67 10.42 -4.53
CA TYR A 8 16.92 11.62 -3.74
C TYR A 8 18.02 11.39 -2.69
N ARG A 9 17.97 10.26 -1.97
CA ARG A 9 18.96 9.88 -0.96
C ARG A 9 20.34 9.64 -1.57
N ASP A 10 20.41 8.93 -2.69
CA ASP A 10 21.68 8.43 -3.25
C ASP A 10 22.39 9.46 -4.14
N HIS A 11 21.65 10.38 -4.76
CA HIS A 11 22.18 11.36 -5.70
C HIS A 11 22.02 12.82 -5.26
N GLY A 12 21.31 13.06 -4.16
CA GLY A 12 21.13 14.38 -3.57
C GLY A 12 20.10 15.25 -4.29
N LYS A 13 19.78 16.37 -3.63
CA LYS A 13 18.72 17.31 -4.03
C LYS A 13 18.94 17.92 -5.40
N GLU A 14 20.14 18.43 -5.69
CA GLU A 14 20.40 19.16 -6.93
C GLU A 14 20.15 18.30 -8.17
N LEU A 15 20.66 17.05 -8.16
CA LEU A 15 20.44 16.12 -9.27
C LEU A 15 18.98 15.65 -9.33
N PHE A 16 18.34 15.42 -8.17
CA PHE A 16 16.92 15.10 -8.11
C PHE A 16 16.07 16.20 -8.76
N GLU A 17 16.24 17.46 -8.36
CA GLU A 17 15.48 18.59 -8.90
C GLU A 17 15.74 18.80 -10.41
N HIS A 18 16.96 18.58 -10.88
CA HIS A 18 17.28 18.63 -12.30
C HIS A 18 16.57 17.53 -13.12
N CYS A 19 16.43 16.34 -12.54
CA CYS A 19 15.96 15.14 -13.23
C CYS A 19 14.46 14.88 -13.04
N LYS A 20 13.82 15.41 -11.99
CA LYS A 20 12.48 14.97 -11.59
C LYS A 20 11.41 15.21 -12.65
N ASP A 21 11.46 16.36 -13.32
CA ASP A 21 10.48 16.75 -14.35
C ASP A 21 10.74 16.04 -15.68
N LYS A 22 11.92 15.44 -15.85
CA LYS A 22 12.30 14.68 -17.04
C LYS A 22 11.91 13.21 -16.95
N ARG A 23 11.43 12.74 -15.79
CA ARG A 23 11.05 11.35 -15.61
C ARG A 23 9.79 11.05 -16.39
N ASP A 24 9.98 10.43 -17.54
CA ASP A 24 8.94 9.86 -18.38
C ASP A 24 9.57 8.65 -19.05
N VAL A 25 9.05 7.45 -18.79
CA VAL A 25 9.58 6.22 -19.43
C VAL A 25 9.54 6.32 -20.96
N GLY A 26 8.62 7.11 -21.52
CA GLY A 26 8.55 7.41 -22.94
C GLY A 26 9.77 8.15 -23.49
N THR A 27 10.47 8.94 -22.66
CA THR A 27 11.60 9.82 -23.05
C THR A 27 12.96 9.32 -22.58
N TYR A 28 13.02 8.20 -21.87
CA TYR A 28 14.28 7.59 -21.44
C TYR A 28 15.20 7.23 -22.61
N ASP A 29 16.50 7.15 -22.31
CA ASP A 29 17.51 6.58 -23.21
C ASP A 29 17.03 5.23 -23.77
N PRO A 30 17.23 4.94 -25.07
CA PRO A 30 16.71 3.73 -25.70
C PRO A 30 17.06 2.43 -24.96
N VAL A 31 18.25 2.33 -24.35
CA VAL A 31 18.67 1.13 -23.60
C VAL A 31 17.84 1.01 -22.33
N VAL A 32 17.72 2.09 -21.56
CA VAL A 32 16.95 2.11 -20.30
C VAL A 32 15.46 1.90 -20.58
N LYS A 33 14.91 2.56 -21.60
CA LYS A 33 13.52 2.39 -22.04
C LYS A 33 13.21 0.93 -22.36
N LYS A 34 14.09 0.26 -23.10
CA LYS A 34 13.94 -1.16 -23.44
C LYS A 34 13.96 -2.05 -22.19
N ILE A 35 14.86 -1.79 -21.24
CA ILE A 35 14.91 -2.52 -19.96
C ILE A 35 13.58 -2.37 -19.22
N ILE A 36 13.11 -1.14 -19.01
CA ILE A 36 11.87 -0.87 -18.29
C ILE A 36 10.67 -1.51 -18.99
N GLN A 37 10.55 -1.38 -20.32
CA GLN A 37 9.48 -1.98 -21.10
C GLN A 37 9.51 -3.52 -21.13
N SER A 38 10.68 -4.13 -20.88
CA SER A 38 10.82 -5.59 -20.82
C SER A 38 10.46 -6.19 -19.45
N LEU A 39 10.21 -5.35 -18.43
CA LEU A 39 9.86 -5.85 -17.11
C LEU A 39 8.49 -6.56 -17.15
N PRO A 40 8.30 -7.67 -16.41
CA PRO A 40 7.07 -8.47 -16.48
C PRO A 40 5.79 -7.70 -16.16
N TRP A 41 5.89 -6.63 -15.38
CA TRP A 41 4.77 -5.76 -15.04
C TRP A 41 4.56 -4.61 -16.03
N ALA A 42 5.53 -4.30 -16.90
CA ALA A 42 5.54 -3.05 -17.66
C ALA A 42 4.51 -2.98 -18.79
N SER A 43 4.22 -4.11 -19.43
CA SER A 43 3.39 -4.17 -20.63
C SER A 43 2.34 -5.28 -20.56
N GLY A 44 1.07 -4.89 -20.62
CA GLY A 44 -0.08 -5.76 -20.78
C GLY A 44 -0.37 -6.70 -19.60
N PRO A 45 -1.32 -7.63 -19.79
CA PRO A 45 -1.72 -8.58 -18.76
C PRO A 45 -0.54 -9.34 -18.18
N ASN A 46 -0.40 -9.29 -16.85
CA ASN A 46 0.57 -10.10 -16.10
C ASN A 46 0.17 -11.58 -16.18
N ASN A 47 0.45 -12.20 -17.32
CA ASN A 47 0.03 -13.57 -17.66
C ASN A 47 0.49 -14.59 -16.60
N GLY A 48 1.66 -14.39 -15.98
CA GLY A 48 2.14 -15.23 -14.89
C GLY A 48 1.26 -15.16 -13.64
N LEU A 49 0.85 -13.95 -13.24
CA LEU A 49 -0.10 -13.77 -12.14
C LEU A 49 -1.49 -14.32 -12.51
N ILE A 50 -1.97 -14.04 -13.72
CA ILE A 50 -3.25 -14.53 -14.25
C ILE A 50 -3.30 -16.06 -14.20
N GLU A 51 -2.25 -16.74 -14.65
CA GLU A 51 -2.15 -18.20 -14.61
C GLU A 51 -2.09 -18.74 -13.17
N ALA A 52 -1.35 -18.08 -12.27
CA ALA A 52 -1.28 -18.46 -10.87
C ALA A 52 -2.63 -18.31 -10.15
N LEU A 53 -3.36 -17.22 -10.44
CA LEU A 53 -4.69 -16.95 -9.90
C LEU A 53 -5.72 -17.93 -10.45
N ARG A 54 -5.72 -18.21 -11.77
CA ARG A 54 -6.59 -19.23 -12.38
C ARG A 54 -6.42 -20.62 -11.78
N LYS A 55 -5.20 -20.97 -11.35
CA LYS A 55 -4.93 -22.27 -10.68
C LYS A 55 -5.45 -22.33 -9.24
N LYS A 56 -5.62 -21.19 -8.56
CA LYS A 56 -5.99 -21.12 -7.15
C LYS A 56 -7.43 -20.69 -6.90
N ILE A 57 -8.04 -19.97 -7.85
CA ILE A 57 -9.35 -19.35 -7.71
C ILE A 57 -10.34 -20.06 -8.65
N VAL A 58 -11.26 -20.84 -8.07
CA VAL A 58 -12.46 -21.33 -8.77
C VAL A 58 -13.49 -20.20 -8.79
N VAL A 59 -13.31 -19.21 -9.65
CA VAL A 59 -14.35 -18.21 -9.92
C VAL A 59 -15.13 -18.63 -11.17
N PHE A 60 -16.44 -18.78 -11.00
CA PHE A 60 -17.38 -18.95 -12.10
C PHE A 60 -17.31 -17.71 -13.00
N GLY A 61 -16.84 -17.92 -14.23
CA GLY A 61 -16.62 -16.87 -15.22
C GLY A 61 -15.24 -16.27 -15.10
N ALA A 62 -14.27 -16.85 -15.81
CA ALA A 62 -12.98 -16.23 -16.04
C ALA A 62 -13.20 -14.91 -16.80
N ALA A 63 -13.43 -13.82 -16.08
CA ALA A 63 -13.30 -12.49 -16.63
C ALA A 63 -11.87 -12.37 -17.14
N ASP A 64 -11.72 -11.97 -18.41
CA ASP A 64 -10.42 -11.59 -18.96
C ASP A 64 -9.80 -10.57 -18.00
N ILE A 65 -8.71 -10.93 -17.32
CA ILE A 65 -7.98 -9.98 -16.48
C ILE A 65 -7.45 -8.90 -17.41
N LYS A 66 -8.15 -7.77 -17.46
CA LYS A 66 -7.77 -6.62 -18.29
C LYS A 66 -6.77 -5.80 -17.50
N ASP A 67 -5.56 -6.32 -17.36
CA ASP A 67 -4.43 -5.47 -17.02
C ASP A 67 -4.14 -4.61 -18.25
N GLY A 68 -4.21 -3.28 -18.11
CA GLY A 68 -3.60 -2.41 -19.09
C GLY A 68 -2.07 -2.59 -19.07
N SER A 69 -1.35 -1.78 -19.85
CA SER A 69 0.07 -1.63 -19.57
C SER A 69 0.21 -0.90 -18.23
N ALA A 70 0.77 -1.55 -17.20
CA ALA A 70 0.99 -0.90 -15.90
C ALA A 70 1.78 0.42 -16.04
N LEU A 71 2.70 0.49 -17.02
CA LEU A 71 3.38 1.75 -17.35
C LEU A 71 2.40 2.83 -17.82
N ALA A 72 1.42 2.49 -18.66
CA ALA A 72 0.38 3.43 -19.07
C ALA A 72 -0.52 3.83 -17.88
N GLU A 73 -0.91 2.88 -17.05
CA GLU A 73 -1.73 3.11 -15.85
C GLU A 73 -1.03 3.99 -14.80
N MET A 74 0.28 3.80 -14.61
CA MET A 74 1.14 4.67 -13.79
C MET A 74 1.61 5.93 -14.52
N ASN A 75 0.97 6.31 -15.64
CA ASN A 75 1.28 7.51 -16.42
C ASN A 75 2.78 7.66 -16.74
N GLN A 76 3.40 6.58 -17.20
CA GLN A 76 4.82 6.47 -17.55
C GLN A 76 5.77 6.88 -16.41
N CYS A 77 5.34 6.65 -15.16
CA CYS A 77 6.07 7.01 -13.94
C CYS A 77 6.39 8.51 -13.82
N LYS A 78 5.58 9.37 -14.45
CA LYS A 78 5.74 10.82 -14.42
C LYS A 78 5.66 11.38 -13.01
N LEU A 79 6.31 12.52 -12.80
CA LEU A 79 6.13 13.31 -11.59
C LEU A 79 4.66 13.73 -11.48
N THR A 80 4.05 13.45 -10.32
CA THR A 80 2.67 13.84 -10.01
C THR A 80 2.67 15.07 -9.10
N PRO A 81 1.55 15.82 -9.04
CA PRO A 81 1.43 16.94 -8.10
C PRO A 81 1.70 16.53 -6.65
N TYR A 82 1.21 15.35 -6.22
CA TYR A 82 1.46 14.81 -4.89
C TYR A 82 2.94 14.54 -4.64
N LEU A 83 3.64 13.91 -5.59
CA LEU A 83 5.08 13.70 -5.46
C LEU A 83 5.83 15.02 -5.35
N ASN A 84 5.54 15.98 -6.24
CA ASN A 84 6.19 17.28 -6.23
C ASN A 84 5.97 18.02 -4.89
N ASN A 85 4.73 18.01 -4.39
CA ASN A 85 4.41 18.59 -3.08
C ASN A 85 5.15 17.86 -1.95
N GLY A 86 5.22 16.53 -1.98
CA GLY A 86 5.92 15.73 -0.98
C GLY A 86 7.42 16.06 -0.93
N PHE A 87 8.08 16.16 -2.08
CA PHE A 87 9.50 16.55 -2.15
C PHE A 87 9.73 18.01 -1.73
N GLY A 88 8.84 18.94 -2.11
CA GLY A 88 8.92 20.32 -1.63
C GLY A 88 8.75 20.44 -0.11
N LEU A 89 8.01 19.53 0.53
CA LEU A 89 7.91 19.44 1.99
C LEU A 89 9.17 18.82 2.63
N LEU A 90 9.82 17.86 1.96
CA LEU A 90 11.10 17.32 2.41
C LEU A 90 12.22 18.37 2.35
N GLU A 91 12.23 19.21 1.32
CA GLU A 91 13.15 20.33 1.23
C GLU A 91 12.98 21.30 2.41
N GLN A 92 11.74 21.68 2.71
CA GLN A 92 11.43 22.50 3.89
C GLN A 92 11.84 21.80 5.19
N TYR A 93 11.63 20.49 5.28
CA TYR A 93 12.02 19.68 6.44
C TYR A 93 13.53 19.76 6.70
N GLU A 94 14.35 19.62 5.65
CA GLU A 94 15.81 19.66 5.75
C GLU A 94 16.31 21.02 6.21
N ALA A 95 15.71 22.09 5.70
CA ALA A 95 16.00 23.48 6.10
C ALA A 95 15.43 23.87 7.48
N SER A 96 14.54 23.07 8.06
CA SER A 96 13.86 23.40 9.31
C SER A 96 14.64 22.95 10.55
N SER A 97 14.37 23.63 11.66
CA SER A 97 14.86 23.24 12.99
C SER A 97 14.21 21.93 13.46
N ALA A 98 14.81 21.30 14.47
CA ALA A 98 14.28 20.06 15.06
C ALA A 98 12.81 20.16 15.50
N ARG A 99 12.35 21.33 15.96
CA ARG A 99 10.95 21.56 16.36
C ARG A 99 9.99 21.66 15.17
N GLY A 100 10.45 22.20 14.03
CA GLY A 100 9.63 22.37 12.82
C GLY A 100 9.57 21.13 11.92
N ARG A 101 10.50 20.19 12.09
CA ARG A 101 10.61 18.95 11.31
C ARG A 101 9.41 17.99 11.42
N PRO A 102 8.87 17.65 12.61
CA PRO A 102 7.79 16.66 12.73
C PRO A 102 6.54 16.92 11.89
N PRO A 103 5.94 18.14 11.87
CA PRO A 103 4.77 18.39 11.03
C PRO A 103 5.09 18.31 9.53
N LEU A 104 6.27 18.76 9.10
CA LEU A 104 6.70 18.67 7.69
C LEU A 104 6.88 17.21 7.25
N ALA A 105 7.52 16.38 8.07
CA ALA A 105 7.66 14.95 7.79
C ALA A 105 6.30 14.25 7.66
N ARG A 106 5.34 14.58 8.55
CA ARG A 106 3.98 14.04 8.48
C ARG A 106 3.28 14.46 7.18
N SER A 107 3.36 15.75 6.83
CA SER A 107 2.74 16.26 5.60
C SER A 107 3.38 15.66 4.34
N ALA A 108 4.70 15.51 4.31
CA ALA A 108 5.40 14.87 3.19
C ALA A 108 4.96 13.42 3.02
N ALA A 109 4.96 12.64 4.11
CA ALA A 109 4.49 11.25 4.10
C ALA A 109 3.02 11.14 3.63
N TRP A 110 2.17 12.09 4.02
CA TRP A 110 0.79 12.14 3.57
C TRP A 110 0.67 12.40 2.07
N GLN A 111 1.47 13.29 1.50
CA GLN A 111 1.50 13.51 0.05
C GLN A 111 1.92 12.24 -0.71
N PHE A 112 2.94 11.53 -0.24
CA PHE A 112 3.35 10.27 -0.85
C PHE A 112 2.28 9.18 -0.71
N LEU A 113 1.60 9.11 0.43
CA LEU A 113 0.46 8.20 0.60
C LEU A 113 -0.66 8.53 -0.38
N LEU A 114 -1.00 9.80 -0.58
CA LEU A 114 -2.01 10.20 -1.56
C LEU A 114 -1.60 9.77 -2.98
N HIS A 115 -0.35 9.99 -3.36
CA HIS A 115 0.17 9.52 -4.64
C HIS A 115 -0.04 8.01 -4.84
N GLU A 116 0.36 7.19 -3.86
CA GLU A 116 0.23 5.74 -3.97
C GLU A 116 -1.25 5.30 -3.93
N GLN A 117 -2.04 5.83 -3.00
CA GLN A 117 -3.42 5.38 -2.77
C GLN A 117 -4.39 5.85 -3.84
N THR A 118 -4.31 7.11 -4.29
CA THR A 118 -5.34 7.71 -5.16
C THR A 118 -4.97 7.70 -6.63
N LEU A 119 -3.68 7.51 -6.97
CA LEU A 119 -3.22 7.42 -8.35
C LEU A 119 -2.76 5.99 -8.68
N HIS A 120 -1.68 5.51 -8.08
CA HIS A 120 -1.09 4.22 -8.47
C HIS A 120 -1.98 3.03 -8.13
N LEU A 121 -2.22 2.76 -6.85
CA LEU A 121 -3.05 1.63 -6.43
C LEU A 121 -4.49 1.77 -6.94
N GLN A 122 -4.98 3.00 -7.08
CA GLN A 122 -6.30 3.21 -7.70
C GLN A 122 -6.32 2.68 -9.12
N LYS A 123 -5.34 3.01 -9.95
CA LYS A 123 -5.30 2.58 -11.35
C LYS A 123 -4.92 1.11 -11.49
N MET A 124 -3.91 0.66 -10.75
CA MET A 124 -3.29 -0.67 -10.87
C MET A 124 -4.04 -1.80 -10.16
N VAL A 125 -4.96 -1.47 -9.25
CA VAL A 125 -5.65 -2.48 -8.43
C VAL A 125 -7.14 -2.15 -8.33
N TYR A 126 -7.48 -0.99 -7.79
CA TYR A 126 -8.87 -0.71 -7.40
C TYR A 126 -9.81 -0.40 -8.57
N ASP A 127 -9.28 0.09 -9.71
CA ASP A 127 -10.06 0.34 -10.92
C ASP A 127 -10.32 -0.92 -11.75
N HIS A 128 -9.59 -2.01 -11.49
CA HIS A 128 -9.75 -3.26 -12.21
C HIS A 128 -11.09 -3.90 -11.87
N LYS A 129 -11.81 -4.33 -12.92
CA LYS A 129 -13.16 -4.88 -12.78
C LYS A 129 -13.15 -6.14 -11.91
N GLU A 130 -12.12 -6.97 -12.05
CA GLU A 130 -11.98 -8.24 -11.36
C GLU A 130 -11.81 -8.02 -9.85
N PHE A 131 -11.05 -6.99 -9.47
CA PHE A 131 -10.94 -6.59 -8.06
C PHE A 131 -12.28 -6.10 -7.52
N ARG A 132 -12.96 -5.21 -8.27
CA ARG A 132 -14.26 -4.67 -7.86
C ARG A 132 -15.32 -5.77 -7.70
N ASP A 133 -15.42 -6.66 -8.67
CA ASP A 133 -16.33 -7.81 -8.65
C ASP A 133 -16.04 -8.73 -7.46
N ALA A 134 -14.76 -8.99 -7.15
CA ALA A 134 -14.37 -9.81 -6.01
C ALA A 134 -14.78 -9.16 -4.68
N ILE A 135 -14.58 -7.85 -4.54
CA ILE A 135 -15.03 -7.09 -3.36
C ILE A 135 -16.56 -7.08 -3.26
N ASP A 136 -17.27 -6.84 -4.37
CA ASP A 136 -18.73 -6.83 -4.39
C ASP A 136 -19.33 -8.20 -4.06
N MET A 137 -18.72 -9.28 -4.55
CA MET A 137 -19.13 -10.65 -4.23
C MET A 137 -18.85 -10.99 -2.76
N ASN A 138 -17.70 -10.58 -2.22
CA ASN A 138 -17.42 -10.70 -0.79
C ASN A 138 -18.49 -9.94 0.02
N ASP A 139 -18.81 -8.70 -0.37
CA ASP A 139 -19.79 -7.85 0.30
C ASP A 139 -21.21 -8.42 0.27
N PHE A 140 -21.60 -9.02 -0.85
CA PHE A 140 -22.83 -9.80 -0.94
C PHE A 140 -22.82 -10.96 0.06
N GLY A 141 -21.72 -11.69 0.15
CA GLY A 141 -21.51 -12.74 1.15
C GLY A 141 -21.52 -12.22 2.59
N ARG A 142 -21.20 -10.94 2.84
CA ARG A 142 -21.21 -10.30 4.16
C ARG A 142 -22.61 -9.94 4.66
N LEU A 143 -23.65 -10.03 3.81
CA LEU A 143 -25.03 -9.76 4.20
C LEU A 143 -25.43 -10.65 5.40
N PRO A 144 -26.18 -10.13 6.40
CA PRO A 144 -26.45 -10.84 7.65
C PRO A 144 -26.99 -12.27 7.47
N VAL A 145 -27.81 -12.49 6.44
CA VAL A 145 -28.44 -13.79 6.14
C VAL A 145 -27.45 -14.81 5.55
N LEU A 146 -26.39 -14.33 4.89
CA LEU A 146 -25.42 -15.18 4.18
C LEU A 146 -24.08 -15.31 4.91
N ARG A 147 -23.77 -14.40 5.84
CA ARG A 147 -22.46 -14.29 6.51
C ARG A 147 -22.01 -15.56 7.21
N SER A 148 -22.93 -16.29 7.86
CA SER A 148 -22.59 -17.54 8.57
C SER A 148 -22.24 -18.70 7.63
N LEU A 149 -22.56 -18.59 6.33
CA LEU A 149 -22.39 -19.65 5.33
C LEU A 149 -21.44 -19.28 4.18
N SER A 150 -21.11 -17.99 4.02
CA SER A 150 -20.34 -17.49 2.87
C SER A 150 -18.82 -17.50 3.07
N GLY A 151 -18.35 -17.58 4.33
CA GLY A 151 -16.92 -17.40 4.64
C GLY A 151 -16.37 -16.01 4.30
N ALA A 152 -17.24 -15.05 3.95
CA ALA A 152 -16.85 -13.70 3.60
C ALA A 152 -16.22 -12.98 4.80
N LYS A 153 -15.13 -12.24 4.55
CA LYS A 153 -14.37 -11.53 5.59
C LYS A 153 -14.40 -10.03 5.31
N ASP A 154 -14.46 -9.24 6.38
CA ASP A 154 -14.26 -7.80 6.26
C ASP A 154 -12.78 -7.50 6.00
N PRO A 155 -12.42 -6.53 5.12
CA PRO A 155 -11.04 -6.09 4.96
C PRO A 155 -10.48 -5.67 6.32
N THR A 156 -9.46 -6.40 6.78
CA THR A 156 -8.93 -6.26 8.13
C THR A 156 -7.42 -6.27 8.10
N VAL A 157 -6.83 -5.33 8.83
CA VAL A 157 -5.39 -5.26 9.08
C VAL A 157 -5.15 -5.57 10.54
N PHE A 158 -4.21 -6.48 10.79
CA PHE A 158 -3.65 -6.74 12.10
C PHE A 158 -2.24 -6.16 12.14
N PHE A 159 -1.91 -5.46 13.22
CA PHE A 159 -0.54 -5.02 13.48
C PHE A 159 0.24 -6.19 14.11
N ASN A 160 0.46 -7.25 13.32
CA ASN A 160 1.20 -8.46 13.67
C ASN A 160 1.94 -8.97 12.42
N ALA A 161 3.01 -9.75 12.59
CA ALA A 161 3.73 -10.37 11.47
C ALA A 161 2.88 -11.43 10.76
N SER A 162 1.92 -12.05 11.46
CA SER A 162 0.95 -12.96 10.87
C SER A 162 -0.22 -12.22 10.22
N ALA A 163 -0.71 -12.77 9.11
CA ALA A 163 -1.86 -12.22 8.38
C ALA A 163 -3.22 -12.42 9.10
N ASP A 164 -3.27 -13.27 10.12
CA ASP A 164 -4.43 -13.51 10.98
C ASP A 164 -3.96 -13.76 12.42
N VAL A 165 -4.77 -13.38 13.40
CA VAL A 165 -4.45 -13.51 14.83
C VAL A 165 -5.27 -14.66 15.42
N THR A 166 -4.62 -15.80 15.56
CA THR A 166 -5.24 -16.98 16.18
C THR A 166 -5.21 -16.88 17.71
N PRO A 167 -6.02 -17.66 18.44
CA PRO A 167 -5.96 -17.69 19.91
C PRO A 167 -4.56 -18.03 20.46
N GLY A 168 -3.78 -18.84 19.72
CA GLY A 168 -2.40 -19.13 20.06
C GLY A 168 -1.50 -17.89 19.98
N ILE A 169 -1.62 -17.13 18.89
CA ILE A 169 -0.89 -15.86 18.70
C ILE A 169 -1.31 -14.84 19.76
N GLU A 170 -2.59 -14.73 20.07
CA GLU A 170 -3.07 -13.83 21.12
C GLU A 170 -2.44 -14.18 22.49
N GLU A 171 -2.37 -15.47 22.84
CA GLU A 171 -1.74 -15.92 24.08
C GLU A 171 -0.23 -15.67 24.10
N SER A 172 0.48 -16.04 23.03
CA SER A 172 1.95 -16.04 23.03
C SER A 172 2.56 -14.68 22.69
N GLU A 173 1.91 -13.85 21.87
CA GLU A 173 2.48 -12.62 21.33
C GLU A 173 1.79 -11.34 21.81
N LEU A 174 0.49 -11.37 22.12
CA LEU A 174 -0.25 -10.15 22.51
C LEU A 174 -0.34 -10.00 24.04
N LYS A 175 -0.76 -11.06 24.74
CA LYS A 175 -0.93 -11.03 26.20
C LYS A 175 0.31 -10.64 26.99
N PRO A 176 1.56 -10.99 26.61
CA PRO A 176 2.76 -10.50 27.29
C PRO A 176 2.88 -8.97 27.31
N HIS A 177 2.26 -8.29 26.35
CA HIS A 177 2.19 -6.82 26.28
C HIS A 177 0.87 -6.25 26.82
N GLY A 178 0.01 -7.11 27.36
CA GLY A 178 -1.34 -6.79 27.81
C GLY A 178 -2.21 -6.23 26.69
N LEU A 179 -2.06 -6.79 25.48
CA LEU A 179 -2.89 -6.52 24.30
C LEU A 179 -3.87 -7.68 24.09
N GLN A 180 -5.00 -7.36 23.46
CA GLN A 180 -5.95 -8.31 22.89
C GLN A 180 -6.04 -8.10 21.38
N THR A 181 -6.66 -9.06 20.68
CA THR A 181 -6.78 -9.00 19.20
C THR A 181 -7.39 -7.66 18.72
N ASP A 182 -8.42 -7.15 19.39
CA ASP A 182 -9.07 -5.88 19.03
C ASP A 182 -8.18 -4.64 19.25
N ASP A 183 -7.16 -4.73 20.10
CA ASP A 183 -6.23 -3.62 20.32
C ASP A 183 -5.34 -3.39 19.10
N ILE A 184 -5.05 -4.45 18.34
CA ILE A 184 -4.14 -4.42 17.18
C ILE A 184 -4.86 -4.57 15.83
N LYS A 185 -6.20 -4.60 15.83
CA LYS A 185 -7.02 -4.79 14.63
C LYS A 185 -7.61 -3.48 14.12
N VAL A 186 -7.68 -3.33 12.80
CA VAL A 186 -8.50 -2.31 12.15
C VAL A 186 -9.26 -2.93 10.99
N THR A 187 -10.58 -2.88 11.08
CA THR A 187 -11.50 -3.44 10.09
C THR A 187 -12.22 -2.34 9.31
N MET A 188 -12.42 -2.56 8.02
CA MET A 188 -13.29 -1.75 7.16
C MET A 188 -14.72 -2.28 7.27
N ASP A 189 -15.49 -1.70 8.19
CA ASP A 189 -16.85 -2.08 8.52
C ASP A 189 -17.90 -1.56 7.53
N THR A 190 -17.64 -0.42 6.90
CA THR A 190 -18.52 0.22 5.92
C THR A 190 -17.76 0.71 4.70
N GLY A 191 -18.51 0.97 3.62
CA GLY A 191 -17.96 1.47 2.36
C GLY A 191 -17.36 0.38 1.48
N LYS A 192 -16.69 0.81 0.41
CA LYS A 192 -16.07 -0.06 -0.60
C LYS A 192 -14.56 0.16 -0.66
N LEU A 193 -13.77 -0.90 -0.55
CA LEU A 193 -12.30 -0.79 -0.57
C LEU A 193 -11.76 -0.17 -1.88
N TYR A 194 -12.47 -0.37 -3.00
CA TYR A 194 -12.09 0.23 -4.27
C TYR A 194 -12.51 1.71 -4.40
N ASP A 195 -13.44 2.19 -3.57
CA ASP A 195 -13.85 3.60 -3.53
C ASP A 195 -12.78 4.43 -2.80
N THR A 196 -12.36 5.53 -3.41
CA THR A 196 -11.23 6.32 -2.90
C THR A 196 -11.55 7.01 -1.56
N PRO A 197 -12.66 7.77 -1.44
CA PRO A 197 -13.08 8.33 -0.15
C PRO A 197 -13.18 7.30 0.97
N ASP A 198 -13.90 6.19 0.75
CA ASP A 198 -14.10 5.15 1.76
C ASP A 198 -12.77 4.52 2.19
N ARG A 199 -11.92 4.16 1.20
CA ARG A 199 -10.59 3.60 1.45
C ARG A 199 -9.70 4.58 2.20
N MET A 200 -9.70 5.86 1.86
CA MET A 200 -8.88 6.85 2.58
C MET A 200 -9.35 7.05 4.03
N GLY A 201 -10.66 6.91 4.30
CA GLY A 201 -11.18 6.81 5.65
C GLY A 201 -10.61 5.60 6.40
N TYR A 202 -10.62 4.43 5.76
CA TYR A 202 -10.03 3.20 6.30
C TYR A 202 -8.51 3.32 6.55
N VAL A 203 -7.75 3.81 5.58
CA VAL A 203 -6.30 4.07 5.69
C VAL A 203 -5.99 5.03 6.84
N THR A 204 -6.82 6.05 7.05
CA THR A 204 -6.67 6.98 8.19
C THR A 204 -6.85 6.26 9.52
N LYS A 205 -7.85 5.36 9.64
CA LYS A 205 -8.03 4.51 10.83
C LYS A 205 -6.78 3.64 11.09
N ILE A 206 -6.21 3.03 10.04
CA ILE A 206 -4.97 2.23 10.13
C ILE A 206 -3.81 3.09 10.65
N LEU A 207 -3.57 4.26 10.05
CA LEU A 207 -2.46 5.13 10.44
C LEU A 207 -2.59 5.65 11.87
N ASN A 208 -3.81 5.99 12.30
CA ASN A 208 -4.06 6.39 13.69
C ASN A 208 -3.77 5.25 14.67
N LYS A 209 -4.16 4.02 14.33
CA LYS A 209 -3.86 2.84 15.16
C LYS A 209 -2.34 2.57 15.21
N TYR A 210 -1.66 2.58 14.07
CA TYR A 210 -0.20 2.43 14.01
C TYR A 210 0.50 3.48 14.87
N HIS A 211 0.10 4.75 14.74
CA HIS A 211 0.66 5.85 15.52
C HIS A 211 0.47 5.64 17.02
N TYR A 212 -0.74 5.28 17.45
CA TYR A 212 -1.05 4.96 18.84
C TYR A 212 -0.15 3.84 19.39
N LEU A 213 -0.06 2.71 18.68
CA LEU A 213 0.73 1.57 19.13
C LEU A 213 2.24 1.90 19.19
N MET A 214 2.76 2.66 18.22
CA MET A 214 4.17 3.05 18.16
C MET A 214 4.58 4.15 19.15
N THR A 215 3.65 5.02 19.55
CA THR A 215 3.93 6.14 20.46
C THR A 215 3.64 5.81 21.92
N SER A 216 2.78 4.82 22.18
CA SER A 216 2.55 4.29 23.52
C SER A 216 3.82 3.60 24.04
N PRO A 217 4.43 4.05 25.16
CA PRO A 217 5.58 3.36 25.76
C PRO A 217 5.27 1.90 26.13
N ARG A 218 4.01 1.60 26.43
CA ARG A 218 3.53 0.25 26.76
C ARG A 218 3.53 -0.68 25.55
N TYR A 219 3.09 -0.21 24.39
CA TYR A 219 2.86 -1.06 23.21
C TYR A 219 3.96 -0.98 22.15
N ARG A 220 4.80 0.05 22.22
CA ARG A 220 5.93 0.22 21.30
C ARG A 220 6.86 -1.01 21.27
N PRO A 221 7.20 -1.69 22.38
CA PRO A 221 8.04 -2.88 22.33
C PRO A 221 7.46 -3.98 21.44
N TYR A 222 6.16 -4.27 21.57
CA TYR A 222 5.44 -5.22 20.70
C TYR A 222 5.58 -4.83 19.23
N MET A 223 5.31 -3.56 18.89
CA MET A 223 5.41 -3.13 17.50
C MET A 223 6.81 -3.26 16.92
N ILE A 224 7.85 -2.95 17.71
CA ILE A 224 9.25 -3.11 17.29
C ILE A 224 9.57 -4.59 17.03
N GLU A 225 9.11 -5.49 17.89
CA GLU A 225 9.26 -6.93 17.70
C GLU A 225 8.60 -7.41 16.41
N GLN A 226 7.35 -7.04 16.17
CA GLN A 226 6.62 -7.42 14.96
C GLN A 226 7.28 -6.87 13.69
N ILE A 227 7.73 -5.61 13.70
CA ILE A 227 8.50 -5.03 12.58
C ILE A 227 9.82 -5.77 12.38
N GLY A 228 10.51 -6.15 13.47
CA GLY A 228 11.73 -6.94 13.43
C GLY A 228 11.52 -8.30 12.78
N THR A 229 10.45 -9.00 13.15
CA THR A 229 10.06 -10.29 12.55
C THR A 229 9.80 -10.16 11.06
N ILE A 230 9.02 -9.15 10.63
CA ILE A 230 8.75 -8.88 9.21
C ILE A 230 10.05 -8.55 8.46
N GLY A 231 10.93 -7.73 9.06
CA GLY A 231 12.22 -7.37 8.48
C GLY A 231 13.20 -8.53 8.35
N GLY A 232 12.97 -9.62 9.09
CA GLY A 232 13.74 -10.85 9.02
C GLY A 232 13.31 -11.82 7.90
N TRP A 233 12.23 -11.52 7.16
CA TRP A 233 11.79 -12.37 6.05
C TRP A 233 12.78 -12.27 4.89
N GLN A 234 13.48 -13.37 4.59
CA GLN A 234 14.58 -13.39 3.61
C GLN A 234 14.15 -13.53 2.15
N ASP A 235 12.85 -13.73 1.87
CA ASP A 235 12.33 -14.03 0.52
C ASP A 235 11.10 -13.18 0.14
N ALA A 236 11.21 -11.84 0.25
CA ALA A 236 10.19 -10.91 -0.27
C ALA A 236 10.72 -10.08 -1.45
#